data_AF-A0A1M5XHK9-F1
#
_entry.id   AF-A0A1M5XHK9-F1
#
_cell.length_a   1.000
_cell.length_b   1.000
_cell.length_c   1.000
_cell.angle_alpha   90.00
_cell.angle_beta   90.00
_cell.angle_gamma   90.00
#
_symmetry.space_group_name_H-M   'P 1'
#
loop_
_entity.id
_entity.type
_entity.pdbx_description
1 polymer ?
#
loop_
_entity_poly.entity_id
_entity_poly.type
_entity_poly.pdbx_seq_one_letter_code
_entity_poly.pdbx_strand_id
1 'polypeptide(L)' 'MKTAVKIITMVLYLFTLNYLTAVFEIPRNIYFIIFGFPITLGGVFLIEYLFRDKI' A
#
# COMPACT_ATOMS: atom_id res chain seq x y z
N MET A 1 -0.04 -6.79 20.15
CA MET A 1 -0.14 -7.71 18.99
C MET A 1 -0.86 -7.09 17.79
N LYS A 2 -2.07 -6.54 17.95
CA LYS A 2 -2.87 -6.05 16.82
C LYS A 2 -2.23 -4.89 16.03
N THR A 3 -1.55 -3.97 16.73
CA THR A 3 -0.75 -2.89 16.10
C THR A 3 0.43 -3.42 15.28
N ALA A 4 1.11 -4.45 15.78
CA ALA A 4 2.23 -5.07 15.06
C ALA A 4 1.75 -5.74 13.77
N VAL A 5 0.61 -6.44 13.82
CA VAL A 5 -0.02 -7.03 12.62
C VAL A 5 -0.39 -5.94 11.62
N LYS A 6 -0.98 -4.81 12.06
CA LYS A 6 -1.28 -3.67 11.18
C LYS A 6 -0.03 -3.15 10.46
N ILE A 7 1.06 -2.93 11.20
CA ILE A 7 2.32 -2.44 10.65
C ILE A 7 2.90 -3.45 9.65
N ILE A 8 2.89 -4.74 9.97
CA ILE A 8 3.35 -5.80 9.05
C ILE A 8 2.51 -5.79 7.77
N THR A 9 1.18 -5.70 7.88
CA THR A 9 0.30 -5.63 6.71
C THR A 9 0.57 -4.40 5.85
N MET A 10 0.80 -3.22 6.46
CA MET A 10 1.18 -2.01 5.73
C MET A 10 2.51 -2.16 4.99
N VAL A 11 3.53 -2.71 5.66
CA VAL A 11 4.85 -2.92 5.06
C VAL A 11 4.76 -3.89 3.88
N LEU A 12 4.06 -5.01 4.05
CA LEU A 12 3.85 -5.99 2.96
C LEU A 12 3.11 -5.35 1.78
N TYR A 13 2.07 -4.57 2.05
CA TYR A 13 1.32 -3.88 1.00
C TYR A 13 2.18 -2.91 0.18
N LEU A 14 2.95 -2.05 0.85
CA LEU A 14 3.86 -1.11 0.19
C LEU A 14 4.98 -1.83 -0.57
N PHE A 15 5.49 -2.93 -0.01
CA PHE A 15 6.49 -3.77 -0.67
C PHE A 15 5.95 -4.40 -1.96
N THR A 16 4.74 -4.97 -1.92
CA THR A 16 4.07 -5.52 -3.12
C THR A 16 3.87 -4.44 -4.18
N LEU A 17 3.42 -3.24 -3.80
CA LEU A 17 3.28 -2.14 -4.75
C LEU A 17 4.62 -1.78 -5.40
N ASN A 18 5.69 -1.68 -4.61
CA ASN A 18 7.02 -1.37 -5.15
C ASN A 18 7.49 -2.47 -6.10
N TYR A 19 7.32 -3.73 -5.71
CA TYR A 19 7.67 -4.89 -6.55
C TYR A 19 6.89 -4.88 -7.87
N LEU A 20 5.58 -4.65 -7.84
CA LEU A 20 4.76 -4.59 -9.07
C LEU A 20 5.20 -3.44 -9.97
N THR A 21 5.55 -2.27 -9.42
CA THR A 21 6.08 -1.18 -10.25
C THR A 21 7.39 -1.54 -10.95
N ALA A 22 8.23 -2.37 -10.32
CA ALA A 22 9.46 -2.86 -10.94
C ALA A 22 9.19 -3.93 -12.00
N VAL A 23 8.27 -4.87 -11.75
CA VAL A 23 7.92 -5.96 -12.68
C VAL A 23 7.23 -5.44 -13.94
N PHE A 24 6.32 -4.48 -13.80
CA PHE A 24 5.59 -3.91 -14.93
C PHE A 24 6.33 -2.77 -15.62
N GLU A 25 7.60 -2.52 -15.24
CA GLU A 25 8.42 -1.42 -15.75
C GLU A 25 7.67 -0.08 -15.75
N ILE A 26 6.76 0.12 -14.79
CA ILE A 26 5.94 1.33 -14.74
C ILE A 26 6.89 2.48 -14.47
N PRO A 27 7.04 3.42 -15.42
CA PRO A 27 8.01 4.47 -15.23
C PRO A 27 7.59 5.30 -14.01
N ARG A 28 8.52 5.57 -13.09
CA ARG A 28 8.27 6.36 -11.87
C ARG A 28 8.15 7.85 -12.17
N ASN A 29 7.28 8.17 -13.11
CA ASN A 29 6.96 9.52 -13.57
C ASN A 29 5.43 9.72 -13.42
N ILE A 30 4.82 10.52 -14.28
CA ILE A 30 3.41 10.92 -14.18
C ILE A 30 2.45 9.72 -14.00
N TYR A 31 2.73 8.55 -14.59
CA TYR A 31 1.89 7.36 -14.42
C TYR A 31 1.88 6.82 -12.97
N PHE A 32 3.00 6.92 -12.25
CA PHE A 32 3.04 6.57 -10.84
C PHE A 32 2.22 7.55 -10.00
N ILE A 33 2.17 8.83 -10.37
CA ILE A 33 1.34 9.83 -9.68
C ILE A 33 -0.15 9.58 -9.97
N ILE A 34 -0.51 9.22 -11.20
CA ILE A 34 -1.91 9.00 -11.60
C ILE A 34 -2.46 7.69 -11.03
N PHE A 35 -1.68 6.60 -11.06
CA PHE A 35 -2.16 5.28 -10.67
C PHE A 35 -1.56 4.81 -9.33
N GLY A 36 -0.25 4.96 -9.15
CA GLY A 36 0.44 4.52 -7.94
C GLY A 36 -0.03 5.26 -6.68
N PHE A 37 -0.22 6.58 -6.75
CA PHE A 37 -0.64 7.37 -5.60
C PHE A 37 -2.07 7.06 -5.11
N PRO A 38 -3.11 7.03 -5.97
CA PRO A 38 -4.45 6.62 -5.54
C PRO A 38 -4.51 5.18 -5.02
N ILE A 39 -3.77 4.26 -5.65
CA ILE A 39 -3.72 2.87 -5.19
C ILE A 39 -3.09 2.82 -3.80
N THR A 40 -1.93 3.46 -3.60
CA THR A 40 -1.23 3.50 -2.31
C THR A 40 -2.11 4.08 -1.21
N LEU A 41 -2.75 5.23 -1.46
CA LEU A 41 -3.68 5.83 -0.50
C LEU A 41 -4.86 4.92 -0.21
N GLY A 42 -5.50 4.37 -1.25
CA GLY A 42 -6.63 3.48 -1.12
C GLY A 42 -6.31 2.25 -0.27
N GLY A 43 -5.17 1.61 -0.49
CA GLY A 43 -4.75 0.47 0.32
C GLY A 43 -4.38 0.83 1.75
N VAL A 44 -3.73 1.98 1.98
CA VAL A 44 -3.48 2.49 3.35
C VAL A 44 -4.79 2.73 4.09
N PHE A 45 -5.77 3.38 3.46
CA PHE A 45 -7.09 3.59 4.06
C PHE A 45 -7.85 2.29 4.29
N LEU A 46 -7.77 1.34 3.36
CA LEU A 46 -8.38 0.03 3.52
C LEU A 46 -7.78 -0.73 4.71
N ILE A 47 -6.45 -0.71 4.84
CA ILE A 47 -5.77 -1.33 5.98
C ILE A 47 -6.19 -0.63 7.28
N GLU A 48 -6.16 0.70 7.33
CA GLU A 48 -6.65 1.43 8.52
C GLU A 48 -8.11 1.08 8.85
N TYR A 49 -8.98 1.01 7.85
CA TYR A 49 -10.38 0.61 8.04
C TYR A 49 -10.52 -0.80 8.61
N LEU A 50 -9.78 -1.78 8.06
CA LEU A 50 -9.82 -3.17 8.52
C LEU A 50 -9.31 -3.37 9.96
N PHE A 51 -8.41 -2.50 10.40
CA PHE A 51 -7.87 -2.53 11.76
C PHE A 51 -8.53 -1.52 12.71
N ARG A 52 -9.47 -0.69 12.22
CA ARG A 52 -10.14 0.38 12.98
C ARG A 52 -10.86 -0.13 14.22
N ASP A 53 -11.65 -1.19 14.07
CA ASP A 53 -12.45 -1.76 15.16
C ASP A 53 -11.66 -2.78 16.00
N LYS A 54 -10.40 -3.02 15.63
CA LYS A 54 -9.53 -3.98 16.33
C LYS A 54 -8.56 -3.31 17.29
N ILE A 55 -8.42 -1.99 17.29
CA ILE A 55 -7.54 -1.23 18.19
C ILE A 55 -8.30 -0.83 19.46
#